data_AF-A0A2N5TP02-F1
#
_entry.id   AF-A0A2N5TP02-F1
#
_cell.length_a   1.000
_cell.length_b   1.000
_cell.length_c   1.000
_cell.angle_alpha   90.00
_cell.angle_beta   90.00
_cell.angle_gamma   90.00
#
_symmetry.space_group_name_H-M   'P 1'
#
loop_
_entity.id
_entity.type
_entity.pdbx_description
1 polymer ?
#
loop_
_entity_poly.entity_id
_entity_poly.type
_entity_poly.pdbx_seq_one_letter_code
_entity_poly.pdbx_strand_id
1 'polypeptide(L)'
;MAFTDRPIKNLLVPFLGVLVALWLRPILMRLPAPDLPKLQLRSLSGNPNANDSCKIVHHPDGALKYCEDLVHWKEAGVAIASCDPGRPEWNTVLGPLKNPDPRGKVFVYDVRPNESDIHHDRVYELELSGFPAGKDFHPLGLELHQLTPSSARLFLVNHRRDRSVIEVFKLESNSPESTPDSSSHKLSLTWERSLAHHLIETPNAIVALDSNSFLVTNDHFFNRRAHPALHILETWFTLKGGSVVEVRFTDQPKERIDEPHDIDAAAWENVEAWKTIDGIPFANGLALHPSRSTLIVACSLTQKLWYYHQVKPAGIKQKLTFNPMGSRSLDFSPDNIHFDDTRRLIATGHPHGLSLLKFSWNLEKGKPAGSSVAVVIHTTDPNEPLNPHRTEVHNVMVDDGHFFASSTSAIIVPQLDSQVSKSGENTDNKMIRAIIRSNPPGKARHSDPSLGLLPSESFPVRSRPTPSLGVFLASERVHRTLVKLKSGRSMKFLRFGFIVAVMQLVAVAPVQSSLVSNPAEVHCTNCELHHLHRYSGTENIRGKPDCNAELRCSHNAVKGTC
;
A
#
# COMPACT_ATOMS: atom_id res chain seq x y z
N MET A 1 33.59 29.85 21.63
CA MET A 1 33.35 29.05 20.41
C MET A 1 34.29 27.86 20.46
N ALA A 2 33.79 26.66 20.72
CA ALA A 2 34.56 25.43 20.64
C ALA A 2 33.75 24.44 19.79
N PHE A 3 34.10 24.36 18.51
CA PHE A 3 33.65 23.29 17.62
C PHE A 3 34.43 22.03 18.01
N THR A 4 33.79 21.13 18.76
CA THR A 4 34.36 19.83 19.09
C THR A 4 34.15 18.85 17.93
N ASP A 5 35.27 18.28 17.47
CA ASP A 5 35.44 17.22 16.47
C ASP A 5 34.61 15.95 16.72
N ARG A 6 33.29 15.96 16.43
CA ARG A 6 32.47 14.74 16.34
C ARG A 6 31.43 14.68 15.20
N PRO A 7 31.79 14.89 13.90
CA PRO A 7 30.92 14.43 12.81
C PRO A 7 31.47 13.22 12.03
N ILE A 8 32.78 12.96 12.02
CA ILE A 8 33.39 12.03 11.04
C ILE A 8 33.16 10.54 11.40
N LYS A 9 33.14 10.18 12.69
CA LYS A 9 32.90 8.78 13.11
C LYS A 9 31.48 8.28 12.82
N ASN A 10 30.49 9.18 12.77
CA ASN A 10 29.09 8.81 12.50
C ASN A 10 28.80 8.59 11.00
N LEU A 11 29.69 9.02 10.11
CA LEU A 11 29.55 8.83 8.66
C LEU A 11 30.20 7.54 8.14
N LEU A 12 31.10 6.91 8.91
CA LEU A 12 31.83 5.72 8.46
C LEU A 12 30.90 4.50 8.30
N VAL A 13 29.98 4.30 9.24
CA VAL A 13 29.00 3.19 9.23
C VAL A 13 28.04 3.28 8.05
N PRO A 14 27.33 4.41 7.80
CA PRO A 14 26.46 4.51 6.64
C PRO A 14 27.25 4.42 5.32
N PHE A 15 28.47 4.97 5.27
CA PHE A 15 29.35 4.84 4.10
C PHE A 15 29.73 3.38 3.80
N LEU A 16 30.12 2.61 4.82
CA LEU A 16 30.41 1.18 4.67
C LEU A 16 29.15 0.39 4.28
N GLY A 17 27.99 0.73 4.86
CA GLY A 17 26.71 0.16 4.47
C GLY A 17 26.39 0.37 2.99
N VAL A 18 26.62 1.59 2.47
CA VAL A 18 26.47 1.90 1.04
C VAL A 18 27.44 1.08 0.19
N LEU A 19 28.72 0.97 0.58
CA LEU A 19 29.70 0.18 -0.16
C LEU A 19 29.33 -1.31 -0.21
N VAL A 20 28.89 -1.88 0.91
CA VAL A 20 28.42 -3.28 0.98
C VAL A 20 27.17 -3.47 0.12
N ALA A 21 26.20 -2.55 0.19
CA ALA A 21 24.99 -2.61 -0.64
C ALA A 21 25.33 -2.55 -2.14
N LEU A 22 26.22 -1.65 -2.56
CA LEU A 22 26.70 -1.56 -3.93
C LEU A 22 27.44 -2.82 -4.39
N TRP A 23 28.23 -3.44 -3.50
CA TRP A 23 28.95 -4.69 -3.78
C TRP A 23 28.02 -5.91 -3.87
N LEU A 24 27.01 -6.00 -3.00
CA LEU A 24 26.03 -7.10 -2.98
C LEU A 24 24.99 -6.98 -4.10
N ARG A 25 24.70 -5.76 -4.57
CA ARG A 25 23.72 -5.49 -5.62
C ARG A 25 23.86 -6.43 -6.84
N PRO A 26 25.02 -6.58 -7.52
CA PRO A 26 25.14 -7.48 -8.66
C PRO A 26 24.90 -8.95 -8.32
N ILE A 27 25.17 -9.38 -7.08
CA ILE A 27 24.94 -10.75 -6.61
C ILE A 27 23.44 -10.96 -6.39
N LEU A 28 22.79 -10.07 -5.63
CA LEU A 28 21.37 -10.14 -5.34
C LEU A 28 20.54 -10.03 -6.64
N MET A 29 20.96 -9.18 -7.57
CA MET A 29 20.30 -9.05 -8.88
C MET A 29 20.39 -10.31 -9.74
N ARG A 30 21.27 -11.27 -9.43
CA ARG A 30 21.37 -12.57 -10.12
C ARG A 30 20.60 -13.69 -9.43
N LEU A 31 20.02 -13.45 -8.26
CA LEU A 31 19.17 -14.47 -7.62
C LEU A 31 17.98 -14.80 -8.53
N PRO A 32 17.71 -16.09 -8.78
CA PRO A 32 16.58 -16.51 -9.59
C PRO A 32 15.28 -16.11 -8.90
N ALA A 33 14.29 -15.70 -9.69
CA ALA A 33 12.93 -15.54 -9.20
C ALA A 33 12.31 -16.94 -8.97
N PRO A 34 11.36 -17.08 -8.04
CA PRO A 34 10.59 -18.31 -7.92
C PRO A 34 9.82 -18.59 -9.21
N ASP A 35 9.66 -19.87 -9.55
CA ASP A 35 8.74 -20.28 -10.62
C ASP A 35 7.31 -20.13 -10.12
N LEU A 36 6.56 -19.25 -10.78
CA LEU A 36 5.16 -18.96 -10.49
C LEU A 36 4.27 -19.55 -11.60
N PRO A 37 3.03 -19.99 -11.28
CA PRO A 37 2.09 -20.41 -12.30
C PRO A 37 1.69 -19.21 -13.18
N LYS A 38 1.43 -19.48 -14.46
CA LYS A 38 0.98 -18.44 -15.40
C LYS A 38 -0.29 -17.74 -14.92
N LEU A 39 -1.24 -18.49 -14.40
CA LEU A 39 -2.38 -18.01 -13.62
C LEU A 39 -2.94 -19.20 -12.84
N GLN A 40 -3.10 -19.05 -11.53
CA GLN A 40 -3.77 -20.00 -10.67
C GLN A 40 -4.90 -19.28 -9.94
N LEU A 41 -6.12 -19.81 -10.08
CA LEU A 41 -7.31 -19.36 -9.36
C LEU A 41 -7.77 -20.48 -8.43
N ARG A 42 -8.24 -20.10 -7.24
CA ARG A 42 -8.89 -20.99 -6.28
C ARG A 42 -10.13 -20.29 -5.73
N SER A 43 -11.07 -21.08 -5.21
CA SER A 43 -12.21 -20.55 -4.46
C SER A 43 -11.74 -19.75 -3.23
N LEU A 44 -12.66 -18.99 -2.63
CA LEU A 44 -12.43 -18.28 -1.37
C LEU A 44 -12.02 -19.20 -0.21
N SER A 45 -12.43 -20.47 -0.27
CA SER A 45 -12.05 -21.53 0.68
C SER A 45 -10.80 -22.33 0.26
N GLY A 46 -10.13 -21.94 -0.83
CA GLY A 46 -8.89 -22.57 -1.31
C GLY A 46 -9.09 -23.82 -2.18
N ASN A 47 -10.32 -24.15 -2.59
CA ASN A 47 -10.60 -25.29 -3.45
C ASN A 47 -10.15 -25.04 -4.90
N PRO A 48 -9.48 -26.02 -5.55
CA PRO A 48 -8.95 -25.87 -6.91
C PRO A 48 -10.00 -25.95 -8.03
N ASN A 49 -11.19 -26.51 -7.75
CA ASN A 49 -12.24 -26.76 -8.75
C ASN A 49 -13.32 -25.66 -8.78
N ALA A 50 -12.98 -24.43 -8.44
CA ALA A 50 -13.90 -23.33 -8.60
C ALA A 50 -14.13 -23.09 -10.09
N ASN A 51 -15.40 -23.01 -10.53
CA ASN A 51 -15.77 -22.70 -11.91
C ASN A 51 -15.54 -21.19 -12.18
N ASP A 52 -14.34 -20.71 -11.88
CA ASP A 52 -13.94 -19.32 -11.82
C ASP A 52 -13.50 -18.87 -13.21
N SER A 53 -14.13 -17.80 -13.70
CA SER A 53 -13.65 -17.08 -14.88
C SER A 53 -12.97 -15.79 -14.44
N CYS A 54 -11.95 -15.38 -15.21
CA CYS A 54 -11.25 -14.14 -14.98
C CYS A 54 -11.36 -13.28 -16.23
N LYS A 55 -11.80 -12.03 -16.06
CA LYS A 55 -11.90 -11.05 -17.15
C LYS A 55 -11.04 -9.85 -16.78
N ILE A 56 -10.19 -9.46 -17.71
CA ILE A 56 -9.42 -8.23 -17.58
C ILE A 56 -10.32 -7.07 -17.96
N VAL A 57 -10.40 -6.08 -17.07
CA VAL A 57 -11.06 -4.81 -17.33
C VAL A 57 -10.09 -3.89 -18.06
N HIS A 58 -10.52 -3.35 -19.19
CA HIS A 58 -9.72 -2.50 -20.06
C HIS A 58 -10.33 -1.11 -20.16
N HIS A 59 -9.47 -0.10 -20.18
CA HIS A 59 -9.80 1.25 -20.62
C HIS A 59 -9.12 1.48 -21.99
N PRO A 60 -9.78 2.11 -22.98
CA PRO A 60 -9.25 2.30 -24.33
C PRO A 60 -7.82 2.88 -24.36
N ASP A 61 -7.58 3.90 -23.52
CA ASP A 61 -6.27 4.56 -23.44
C ASP A 61 -5.24 3.83 -22.55
N GLY A 62 -5.59 2.67 -21.99
CA GLY A 62 -4.73 1.95 -21.05
C GLY A 62 -4.51 2.68 -19.71
N ALA A 63 -5.32 3.68 -19.37
CA ALA A 63 -5.17 4.51 -18.16
C ALA A 63 -5.30 3.73 -16.84
N LEU A 64 -5.89 2.55 -16.92
CA LEU A 64 -6.02 1.56 -15.85
C LEU A 64 -4.71 0.81 -15.53
N LYS A 65 -3.61 1.10 -16.22
CA LYS A 65 -2.35 0.34 -16.13
C LYS A 65 -1.70 0.34 -14.76
N TYR A 66 -1.84 1.42 -14.00
CA TYR A 66 -1.10 1.66 -12.77
C TYR A 66 -2.05 2.06 -11.65
N CYS A 67 -3.08 1.24 -11.43
CA CYS A 67 -3.96 1.41 -10.30
C CYS A 67 -3.36 0.76 -9.06
N GLU A 68 -3.28 1.52 -7.97
CA GLU A 68 -2.58 1.08 -6.78
C GLU A 68 -3.53 0.63 -5.67
N ASP A 69 -4.69 1.30 -5.56
CA ASP A 69 -5.70 0.91 -4.59
C ASP A 69 -7.11 0.99 -5.16
N LEU A 70 -8.03 0.32 -4.47
CA LEU A 70 -9.44 0.29 -4.83
C LEU A 70 -10.34 0.02 -3.61
N VAL A 71 -11.46 0.72 -3.54
CA VAL A 71 -12.48 0.56 -2.50
C VAL A 71 -13.83 0.21 -3.12
N HIS A 72 -14.65 -0.56 -2.41
CA HIS A 72 -16.01 -0.85 -2.80
C HIS A 72 -16.99 0.09 -2.10
N TRP A 73 -17.67 0.96 -2.85
CA TRP A 73 -18.80 1.72 -2.34
C TRP A 73 -20.10 0.90 -2.51
N LYS A 74 -20.44 0.13 -1.47
CA LYS A 74 -21.54 -0.85 -1.49
C LYS A 74 -22.90 -0.20 -1.80
N GLU A 75 -23.18 0.96 -1.19
CA GLU A 75 -24.44 1.69 -1.30
C GLU A 75 -24.67 2.21 -2.72
N ALA A 76 -23.62 2.67 -3.39
CA ALA A 76 -23.68 3.11 -4.78
C ALA A 76 -23.56 1.96 -5.79
N GLY A 77 -23.13 0.77 -5.34
CA GLY A 77 -22.90 -0.39 -6.21
C GLY A 77 -21.75 -0.17 -7.19
N VAL A 78 -20.66 0.47 -6.74
CA VAL A 78 -19.49 0.77 -7.58
C VAL A 78 -18.18 0.47 -6.86
N ALA A 79 -17.15 0.11 -7.63
CA ALA A 79 -15.77 0.13 -7.15
C ALA A 79 -15.07 1.42 -7.62
N ILE A 80 -14.28 2.04 -6.75
CA ILE A 80 -13.52 3.26 -7.03
C ILE A 80 -12.04 2.91 -6.94
N ALA A 81 -11.25 3.27 -7.94
CA ALA A 81 -9.82 2.96 -8.02
C ALA A 81 -8.97 4.23 -8.21
N SER A 82 -7.83 4.29 -7.53
CA SER A 82 -6.78 5.28 -7.76
C SER A 82 -5.81 4.77 -8.80
N CYS A 83 -5.57 5.54 -9.86
CA CYS A 83 -4.67 5.14 -10.94
C CYS A 83 -3.74 6.28 -11.34
N ASP A 84 -2.46 5.97 -11.56
CA ASP A 84 -1.47 6.98 -11.92
C ASP A 84 -0.70 6.60 -13.20
N PRO A 85 -1.14 7.09 -14.39
CA PRO A 85 -0.39 6.94 -15.63
C PRO A 85 1.06 7.44 -15.55
N GLY A 86 1.37 8.39 -14.67
CA GLY A 86 2.70 8.93 -14.41
C GLY A 86 3.61 8.05 -13.57
N ARG A 87 3.11 6.95 -12.98
CA ARG A 87 3.87 6.07 -12.08
C ARG A 87 5.23 5.58 -12.61
N PRO A 88 5.42 5.31 -13.93
CA PRO A 88 6.74 4.96 -14.48
C PRO A 88 7.81 6.04 -14.33
N GLU A 89 7.41 7.30 -14.21
CA GLU A 89 8.31 8.44 -14.08
C GLU A 89 8.24 9.09 -12.70
N TRP A 90 7.14 8.91 -11.97
CA TRP A 90 6.91 9.49 -10.64
C TRP A 90 6.38 8.45 -9.66
N ASN A 91 7.26 7.96 -8.78
CA ASN A 91 6.95 6.99 -7.75
C ASN A 91 7.78 7.29 -6.50
N THR A 92 7.14 7.86 -5.49
CA THR A 92 7.76 8.22 -4.21
C THR A 92 8.13 7.01 -3.36
N VAL A 93 7.44 5.89 -3.54
CA VAL A 93 7.64 4.66 -2.78
C VAL A 93 8.91 3.92 -3.25
N LEU A 94 8.98 3.54 -4.52
CA LEU A 94 10.11 2.73 -5.05
C LEU A 94 11.02 3.48 -6.02
N GLY A 95 10.65 4.70 -6.42
CA GLY A 95 11.27 5.40 -7.54
C GLY A 95 10.77 4.90 -8.90
N PRO A 96 11.10 5.63 -9.98
CA PRO A 96 11.91 6.86 -10.01
C PRO A 96 11.13 8.14 -9.64
N LEU A 97 11.83 9.27 -9.51
CA LEU A 97 11.26 10.62 -9.30
C LEU A 97 11.79 11.56 -10.40
N LYS A 98 11.35 11.34 -11.64
CA LYS A 98 11.84 12.00 -12.85
C LYS A 98 10.90 13.08 -13.37
N ASN A 99 9.62 12.77 -13.50
CA ASN A 99 8.64 13.65 -14.15
C ASN A 99 7.29 13.60 -13.42
N PRO A 100 6.96 14.63 -12.62
CA PRO A 100 5.67 14.74 -11.93
C PRO A 100 4.54 15.35 -12.79
N ASP A 101 4.76 15.66 -14.06
CA ASP A 101 3.75 16.37 -14.86
C ASP A 101 2.54 15.51 -15.28
N PRO A 102 2.66 14.19 -15.57
CA PRO A 102 1.49 13.38 -15.89
C PRO A 102 0.53 13.30 -14.71
N ARG A 103 -0.76 13.53 -14.96
CA ARG A 103 -1.80 13.54 -13.93
C ARG A 103 -2.40 12.15 -13.75
N GLY A 104 -2.48 11.72 -12.49
CA GLY A 104 -3.28 10.59 -12.05
C GLY A 104 -4.78 10.83 -12.18
N LYS A 105 -5.56 9.78 -11.93
CA LYS A 105 -6.99 9.72 -12.20
C LYS A 105 -7.68 8.85 -11.16
N VAL A 106 -8.96 9.12 -10.94
CA VAL A 106 -9.85 8.25 -10.17
C VAL A 106 -10.83 7.61 -11.14
N PHE A 107 -10.94 6.29 -11.11
CA PHE A 107 -11.85 5.54 -11.97
C PHE A 107 -12.96 4.89 -11.17
N VAL A 108 -14.14 4.80 -11.79
CA VAL A 108 -15.29 4.06 -11.28
C VAL A 108 -15.51 2.85 -12.16
N TYR A 109 -15.80 1.71 -11.53
CA TYR A 109 -16.34 0.52 -12.19
C TYR A 109 -17.73 0.22 -11.62
N ASP A 110 -18.76 0.20 -12.46
CA ASP A 110 -20.11 -0.22 -12.05
C ASP A 110 -20.13 -1.74 -11.87
N VAL A 111 -20.30 -2.19 -10.62
CA VAL A 111 -20.23 -3.61 -10.28
C VAL A 111 -21.56 -4.33 -10.46
N ARG A 112 -22.67 -3.60 -10.64
CA ARG A 112 -23.99 -4.21 -10.80
C ARG A 112 -24.10 -4.94 -12.14
N PRO A 113 -24.65 -6.17 -12.18
CA PRO A 113 -24.92 -6.85 -13.43
C PRO A 113 -26.00 -6.09 -14.20
N ASN A 114 -25.74 -5.75 -15.45
CA ASN A 114 -26.76 -5.23 -16.35
C ASN A 114 -27.09 -6.33 -17.37
N GLU A 115 -28.38 -6.65 -17.54
CA GLU A 115 -28.85 -7.72 -18.45
C GLU A 115 -28.52 -7.44 -19.93
N SER A 116 -28.17 -6.19 -20.27
CA SER A 116 -27.82 -5.70 -21.60
C SER A 116 -26.31 -5.46 -21.76
N ASP A 117 -25.46 -6.37 -21.28
CA ASP A 117 -23.99 -6.25 -21.31
C ASP A 117 -23.41 -6.51 -22.72
N ILE A 118 -23.81 -5.69 -23.70
CA ILE A 118 -23.12 -5.55 -24.99
C ILE A 118 -22.20 -4.33 -24.88
N HIS A 119 -20.97 -4.59 -24.40
CA HIS A 119 -19.74 -3.90 -24.79
C HIS A 119 -19.62 -2.36 -24.59
N HIS A 120 -18.94 -1.98 -23.48
CA HIS A 120 -17.85 -0.96 -23.36
C HIS A 120 -17.93 0.10 -22.24
N ASP A 121 -19.07 0.33 -21.57
CA ASP A 121 -19.23 1.52 -20.69
C ASP A 121 -19.29 1.28 -19.16
N ARG A 122 -18.73 0.17 -18.66
CA ARG A 122 -18.76 -0.12 -17.21
C ARG A 122 -17.66 0.59 -16.41
N VAL A 123 -16.65 1.16 -17.07
CA VAL A 123 -15.59 1.95 -16.44
C VAL A 123 -15.64 3.37 -16.96
N TYR A 124 -15.54 4.34 -16.07
CA TYR A 124 -15.37 5.75 -16.44
C TYR A 124 -14.48 6.48 -15.45
N GLU A 125 -13.84 7.56 -15.92
CA GLU A 125 -13.06 8.47 -15.09
C GLU A 125 -13.98 9.40 -14.30
N LEU A 126 -13.68 9.67 -13.03
CA LEU A 126 -14.31 10.72 -12.25
C LEU A 126 -13.55 12.03 -12.43
N GLU A 127 -14.25 13.04 -12.94
CA GLU A 127 -13.72 14.40 -12.99
C GLU A 127 -13.59 14.98 -11.58
N LEU A 128 -12.45 15.61 -11.30
CA LEU A 128 -12.18 16.25 -10.01
C LEU A 128 -12.71 17.70 -10.04
N SER A 129 -13.93 17.90 -9.53
CA SER A 129 -14.52 19.23 -9.41
C SER A 129 -13.84 20.02 -8.28
N GLY A 130 -13.50 21.28 -8.54
CA GLY A 130 -12.90 22.17 -7.54
C GLY A 130 -11.46 21.84 -7.13
N PHE A 131 -10.80 20.86 -7.76
CA PHE A 131 -9.40 20.55 -7.43
C PHE A 131 -8.48 21.73 -7.80
N PRO A 132 -7.54 22.13 -6.93
CA PRO A 132 -6.70 23.32 -7.14
C PRO A 132 -5.92 23.30 -8.45
N ALA A 133 -6.05 24.38 -9.23
CA ALA A 133 -5.31 24.53 -10.48
C ALA A 133 -3.79 24.51 -10.25
N GLY A 134 -3.07 23.78 -11.10
CA GLY A 134 -1.60 23.70 -11.05
C GLY A 134 -1.03 22.83 -9.93
N LYS A 135 -1.85 22.15 -9.12
CA LYS A 135 -1.37 21.14 -8.17
C LYS A 135 -1.24 19.77 -8.84
N ASP A 136 -0.18 19.05 -8.50
CA ASP A 136 0.01 17.68 -8.96
C ASP A 136 -1.04 16.75 -8.35
N PHE A 137 -1.37 15.68 -9.08
CA PHE A 137 -2.28 14.67 -8.60
C PHE A 137 -1.73 13.28 -8.94
N HIS A 138 -1.08 12.64 -7.97
CA HIS A 138 -0.50 11.31 -8.04
C HIS A 138 -1.12 10.45 -6.92
N PRO A 139 -2.30 9.86 -7.18
CA PRO A 139 -3.06 9.15 -6.17
C PRO A 139 -2.42 7.80 -5.82
N LEU A 140 -2.52 7.40 -4.55
CA LEU A 140 -2.04 6.11 -4.03
C LEU A 140 -3.16 5.41 -3.25
N GLY A 141 -3.03 5.17 -1.94
CA GLY A 141 -4.09 4.60 -1.12
C GLY A 141 -5.33 5.50 -1.04
N LEU A 142 -6.51 4.89 -1.01
CA LEU A 142 -7.78 5.60 -0.91
C LEU A 142 -8.76 4.87 0.01
N GLU A 143 -9.60 5.62 0.71
CA GLU A 143 -10.57 5.05 1.63
C GLU A 143 -11.83 5.91 1.71
N LEU A 144 -12.97 5.24 1.90
CA LEU A 144 -14.28 5.87 1.92
C LEU A 144 -14.91 5.82 3.31
N HIS A 145 -15.50 6.94 3.73
CA HIS A 145 -16.39 7.02 4.87
C HIS A 145 -17.81 7.38 4.43
N GLN A 146 -18.78 6.50 4.70
CA GLN A 146 -20.17 6.72 4.36
C GLN A 146 -20.77 7.89 5.16
N LEU A 147 -21.39 8.87 4.50
CA LEU A 147 -22.04 10.01 5.16
C LEU A 147 -23.57 9.84 5.19
N THR A 148 -24.17 9.58 4.01
CA THR A 148 -25.60 9.31 3.82
C THR A 148 -25.75 8.20 2.79
N PRO A 149 -26.89 7.52 2.60
CA PRO A 149 -27.00 6.46 1.59
C PRO A 149 -26.57 6.85 0.16
N SER A 150 -26.57 8.13 -0.18
CA SER A 150 -26.17 8.67 -1.49
C SER A 150 -24.89 9.51 -1.47
N SER A 151 -24.22 9.66 -0.32
CA SER A 151 -22.99 10.45 -0.23
C SER A 151 -21.95 9.86 0.70
N ALA A 152 -20.70 10.08 0.37
CA ALA A 152 -19.56 9.62 1.14
C ALA A 152 -18.43 10.64 1.10
N ARG A 153 -17.49 10.54 2.04
CA ARG A 153 -16.23 11.26 2.02
C ARG A 153 -15.12 10.29 1.57
N LEU A 154 -14.30 10.72 0.63
CA LEU A 154 -13.15 10.00 0.14
C LEU A 154 -11.88 10.65 0.68
N PHE A 155 -11.07 9.88 1.38
CA PHE A 155 -9.70 10.22 1.73
C PHE A 155 -8.76 9.60 0.72
N LEU A 156 -7.83 10.38 0.18
CA LEU A 156 -6.93 9.90 -0.86
C LEU A 156 -5.52 10.40 -0.61
N VAL A 157 -4.54 9.49 -0.60
CA VAL A 157 -3.13 9.84 -0.56
C VAL A 157 -2.73 10.45 -1.91
N ASN A 158 -2.13 11.64 -1.89
CA ASN A 158 -1.60 12.31 -3.07
C ASN A 158 -0.11 12.64 -2.91
N HIS A 159 0.72 12.08 -3.79
CA HIS A 159 2.17 12.25 -3.79
C HIS A 159 2.63 13.36 -4.74
N ARG A 160 2.35 14.62 -4.38
CA ARG A 160 2.77 15.79 -5.15
C ARG A 160 4.30 15.95 -5.23
N ARG A 161 4.77 16.80 -6.14
CA ARG A 161 6.20 17.13 -6.28
C ARG A 161 6.79 17.79 -5.04
N ASP A 162 6.01 18.64 -4.38
CA ASP A 162 6.44 19.42 -3.24
C ASP A 162 6.34 18.62 -1.93
N ARG A 163 5.27 17.83 -1.75
CA ARG A 163 5.05 17.01 -0.55
C ARG A 163 4.04 15.90 -0.79
N SER A 164 3.90 15.01 0.18
CA SER A 164 2.73 14.12 0.25
C SER A 164 1.63 14.79 1.06
N VAL A 165 0.38 14.66 0.63
CA VAL A 165 -0.80 15.16 1.34
C VAL A 165 -1.91 14.10 1.33
N ILE A 166 -2.92 14.31 2.17
CA ILE A 166 -4.21 13.62 2.03
C ILE A 166 -5.18 14.60 1.39
N GLU A 167 -5.77 14.24 0.26
CA GLU A 167 -6.87 14.97 -0.34
C GLU A 167 -8.19 14.45 0.25
N VAL A 168 -9.09 15.37 0.56
CA VAL A 168 -10.44 15.08 1.03
C VAL A 168 -11.41 15.48 -0.06
N PHE A 169 -12.23 14.53 -0.51
CA PHE A 169 -13.28 14.76 -1.48
C PHE A 169 -14.64 14.35 -0.92
N LYS A 170 -15.68 15.01 -1.41
CA LYS A 170 -17.07 14.57 -1.29
C LYS A 170 -17.47 13.79 -2.53
N LEU A 171 -18.00 12.59 -2.31
CA LEU A 171 -18.63 11.75 -3.31
C LEU A 171 -20.14 11.86 -3.18
N GLU A 172 -20.83 12.07 -4.29
CA GLU A 172 -22.29 12.08 -4.34
C GLU A 172 -22.78 11.20 -5.49
N SER A 173 -23.73 10.33 -5.19
CA SER A 173 -24.41 9.47 -6.15
C SER A 173 -25.72 10.14 -6.57
N ASN A 174 -25.85 10.43 -7.85
CA ASN A 174 -27.04 11.06 -8.42
C ASN A 174 -28.10 9.99 -8.68
N SER A 175 -29.36 10.24 -8.28
CA SER A 175 -30.44 9.30 -8.54
C SER A 175 -30.81 9.29 -10.04
N PRO A 176 -31.18 8.13 -10.62
CA PRO A 176 -31.56 8.02 -12.04
C PRO A 176 -32.75 8.90 -12.46
N GLU A 177 -33.59 9.32 -11.50
CA GLU A 177 -34.78 10.14 -11.78
C GLU A 177 -34.46 11.62 -12.09
N SER A 178 -33.24 12.07 -11.84
CA SER A 178 -32.89 13.50 -11.93
C SER A 178 -32.33 13.96 -13.29
N THR A 179 -32.07 13.03 -14.21
CA THR A 179 -31.45 13.32 -15.51
C THR A 179 -32.09 12.50 -16.63
N PRO A 180 -32.85 13.12 -17.55
CA PRO A 180 -33.43 12.44 -18.72
C PRO A 180 -32.40 11.99 -19.76
N ASP A 181 -31.14 12.38 -19.60
CA ASP A 181 -30.05 12.02 -20.50
C ASP A 181 -29.31 10.79 -19.98
N SER A 182 -29.46 9.71 -20.73
CA SER A 182 -28.91 8.36 -20.52
C SER A 182 -27.37 8.27 -20.53
N SER A 183 -26.66 9.41 -20.45
CA SER A 183 -25.21 9.56 -20.53
C SER A 183 -24.59 10.26 -19.30
N SER A 184 -25.39 10.69 -18.33
CA SER A 184 -24.88 11.38 -17.14
C SER A 184 -24.13 10.41 -16.20
N HIS A 185 -22.88 10.75 -15.86
CA HIS A 185 -22.10 10.01 -14.88
C HIS A 185 -22.85 9.93 -13.55
N LYS A 186 -22.99 8.71 -13.02
CA LYS A 186 -23.79 8.42 -11.81
C LYS A 186 -23.20 9.03 -10.53
N LEU A 187 -21.93 9.44 -10.56
CA LEU A 187 -21.19 9.93 -9.42
C LEU A 187 -20.52 11.27 -9.73
N SER A 188 -20.46 12.14 -8.73
CA SER A 188 -19.65 13.37 -8.74
C SER A 188 -18.58 13.31 -7.64
N LEU A 189 -17.42 13.90 -7.91
CA LEU A 189 -16.27 13.93 -7.00
C LEU A 189 -15.80 15.38 -6.83
N THR A 190 -16.15 15.98 -5.69
CA THR A 190 -15.85 17.39 -5.39
C THR A 190 -14.75 17.48 -4.36
N TRP A 191 -13.67 18.18 -4.69
CA TRP A 191 -12.57 18.44 -3.76
C TRP A 191 -13.05 19.37 -2.64
N GLU A 192 -12.79 18.98 -1.40
CA GLU A 192 -13.13 19.79 -0.21
C GLU A 192 -11.90 20.50 0.34
N ARG A 193 -10.78 19.77 0.50
CA ARG A 193 -9.52 20.33 1.01
C ARG A 193 -8.35 19.36 0.85
N SER A 194 -7.14 19.90 1.01
CA SER A 194 -5.92 19.13 1.27
C SER A 194 -5.58 19.13 2.76
N LEU A 195 -4.94 18.06 3.24
CA LEU A 195 -4.44 17.92 4.60
C LEU A 195 -2.95 17.58 4.57
N ALA A 196 -2.15 18.34 5.32
CA ALA A 196 -0.73 18.13 5.49
C ALA A 196 -0.36 18.14 6.97
N HIS A 197 0.59 17.29 7.36
CA HIS A 197 1.14 17.28 8.69
C HIS A 197 2.56 16.69 8.67
N HIS A 198 3.42 17.09 9.61
CA HIS A 198 4.80 16.60 9.72
C HIS A 198 4.91 15.11 10.10
N LEU A 199 3.78 14.46 10.40
CA LEU A 199 3.70 13.03 10.66
C LEU A 199 3.17 12.26 9.44
N ILE A 200 2.90 12.94 8.32
CA ILE A 200 2.33 12.36 7.10
C ILE A 200 3.31 12.64 5.94
N GLU A 201 4.56 12.20 6.09
CA GLU A 201 5.62 12.49 5.11
C GLU A 201 5.66 11.49 3.95
N THR A 202 5.40 10.21 4.24
CA THR A 202 5.38 9.12 3.27
C THR A 202 4.10 8.27 3.41
N PRO A 203 2.91 8.90 3.40
CA PRO A 203 1.64 8.21 3.53
C PRO A 203 1.50 7.14 2.45
N ASN A 204 0.93 5.99 2.80
CA ASN A 204 0.76 4.87 1.89
C ASN A 204 -0.72 4.47 1.76
N ALA A 205 -1.32 3.94 2.82
CA ALA A 205 -2.73 3.54 2.86
C ALA A 205 -3.50 4.24 3.99
N ILE A 206 -4.84 4.28 3.87
CA ILE A 206 -5.75 4.95 4.81
C ILE A 206 -6.82 3.97 5.28
N VAL A 207 -7.25 4.06 6.54
CA VAL A 207 -8.53 3.51 7.00
C VAL A 207 -9.33 4.58 7.75
N ALA A 208 -10.60 4.76 7.40
CA ALA A 208 -11.43 5.82 7.94
C ALA A 208 -11.93 5.45 9.33
N LEU A 209 -11.86 6.41 10.26
CA LEU A 209 -12.44 6.27 11.59
C LEU A 209 -13.83 6.93 11.60
N ASP A 210 -13.95 8.13 11.04
CA ASP A 210 -15.22 8.83 10.82
C ASP A 210 -15.07 9.83 9.67
N SER A 211 -16.01 10.77 9.52
CA SER A 211 -15.98 11.79 8.48
C SER A 211 -14.78 12.74 8.60
N ASN A 212 -14.15 12.83 9.77
CA ASN A 212 -13.17 13.84 10.10
C ASN A 212 -11.91 13.28 10.75
N SER A 213 -11.76 11.95 10.72
CA SER A 213 -10.60 11.27 11.26
C SER A 213 -10.34 9.94 10.59
N PHE A 214 -9.06 9.58 10.52
CA PHE A 214 -8.58 8.36 9.88
C PHE A 214 -7.24 7.95 10.48
N LEU A 215 -6.85 6.70 10.20
CA LEU A 215 -5.48 6.23 10.39
C LEU A 215 -4.79 6.18 9.03
N VAL A 216 -3.53 6.55 8.97
CA VAL A 216 -2.70 6.48 7.76
C VAL A 216 -1.37 5.80 8.07
N THR A 217 -0.92 4.90 7.21
CA THR A 217 0.44 4.36 7.29
C THR A 217 1.44 5.32 6.67
N ASN A 218 2.61 5.47 7.26
CA ASN A 218 3.79 5.94 6.55
C ASN A 218 4.69 4.75 6.26
N ASP A 219 5.04 4.54 4.99
CA ASP A 219 5.85 3.39 4.60
C ASP A 219 7.31 3.48 5.09
N HIS A 220 7.87 4.68 5.16
CA HIS A 220 9.24 4.92 5.58
C HIS A 220 9.31 6.06 6.61
N PHE A 221 10.46 6.13 7.28
CA PHE A 221 10.84 7.33 8.03
C PHE A 221 11.52 8.35 7.12
N PHE A 222 12.42 7.91 6.24
CA PHE A 222 13.15 8.79 5.35
C PHE A 222 12.37 9.02 4.06
N ASN A 223 11.86 10.24 3.87
CA ASN A 223 11.24 10.64 2.62
C ASN A 223 12.21 10.52 1.43
N ARG A 224 11.81 9.81 0.36
CA ARG A 224 12.64 9.62 -0.83
C ARG A 224 13.02 10.91 -1.55
N ARG A 225 12.12 11.90 -1.60
CA ARG A 225 12.38 13.20 -2.26
C ARG A 225 13.52 13.95 -1.56
N ALA A 226 13.53 13.96 -0.23
CA ALA A 226 14.53 14.68 0.56
C ALA A 226 15.81 13.86 0.79
N HIS A 227 15.67 12.55 0.99
CA HIS A 227 16.74 11.65 1.45
C HIS A 227 16.77 10.33 0.66
N PRO A 228 16.99 10.37 -0.67
CA PRO A 228 16.87 9.19 -1.52
C PRO A 228 17.82 8.04 -1.12
N ALA A 229 19.04 8.38 -0.69
CA ALA A 229 19.99 7.38 -0.23
C ALA A 229 19.55 6.72 1.09
N LEU A 230 19.08 7.52 2.06
CA LEU A 230 18.63 6.99 3.36
C LEU A 230 17.35 6.16 3.20
N HIS A 231 16.41 6.59 2.36
CA HIS A 231 15.25 5.78 2.00
C HIS A 231 15.67 4.43 1.44
N ILE A 232 16.62 4.39 0.49
CA ILE A 232 17.14 3.13 -0.05
C ILE A 232 17.75 2.27 1.06
N LEU A 233 18.59 2.85 1.92
CA LEU A 233 19.20 2.09 3.03
C LEU A 233 18.14 1.57 4.01
N GLU A 234 17.09 2.35 4.29
CA GLU A 234 15.97 1.96 5.12
C GLU A 234 15.27 0.72 4.57
N THR A 235 14.92 0.73 3.28
CA THR A 235 14.31 -0.41 2.60
C THR A 235 15.25 -1.63 2.58
N TRP A 236 16.53 -1.43 2.24
CA TRP A 236 17.48 -2.53 2.04
C TRP A 236 17.92 -3.23 3.32
N PHE A 237 18.01 -2.49 4.43
CA PHE A 237 18.33 -3.06 5.73
C PHE A 237 17.09 -3.43 6.54
N THR A 238 15.90 -3.33 5.96
CA THR A 238 14.61 -3.61 6.63
C THR A 238 14.50 -2.84 7.94
N LEU A 239 14.92 -1.57 7.92
CA LEU A 239 14.84 -0.72 9.09
C LEU A 239 13.38 -0.43 9.41
N LYS A 240 13.10 -0.29 10.70
CA LYS A 240 11.76 -0.15 11.27
C LYS A 240 11.25 1.30 11.24
N GLY A 241 11.34 1.98 10.10
CA GLY A 241 10.99 3.40 10.02
C GLY A 241 9.51 3.71 9.73
N GLY A 242 8.76 2.75 9.20
CA GLY A 242 7.32 2.91 8.96
C GLY A 242 6.51 3.03 10.24
N SER A 243 5.34 3.65 10.13
CA SER A 243 4.46 3.99 11.26
C SER A 243 2.98 4.06 10.89
N VAL A 244 2.10 4.09 11.89
CA VAL A 244 0.68 4.43 11.75
C VAL A 244 0.41 5.72 12.51
N VAL A 245 -0.33 6.62 11.88
CA VAL A 245 -0.66 7.93 12.40
C VAL A 245 -2.16 8.10 12.42
N GLU A 246 -2.71 8.46 13.58
CA GLU A 246 -4.08 8.95 13.71
C GLU A 246 -4.11 10.42 13.31
N VAL A 247 -5.04 10.78 12.44
CA VAL A 247 -5.26 12.15 11.97
C VAL A 247 -6.70 12.55 12.29
N ARG A 248 -6.88 13.75 12.84
CA ARG A 248 -8.17 14.39 13.08
C ARG A 248 -8.15 15.79 12.50
N PHE A 249 -9.25 16.21 11.90
CA PHE A 249 -9.36 17.56 11.35
C PHE A 249 -10.79 18.07 11.45
N THR A 250 -10.99 19.39 11.44
CA THR A 250 -12.33 19.98 11.35
C THR A 250 -12.61 20.43 9.92
N ASP A 251 -13.88 20.40 9.52
CA ASP A 251 -14.29 21.00 8.25
C ASP A 251 -13.98 22.51 8.26
N GLN A 252 -13.56 23.05 7.12
CA GLN A 252 -13.34 24.49 7.01
C GLN A 252 -14.70 25.20 6.85
N PRO A 253 -14.89 26.40 7.45
CA PRO A 253 -16.06 27.22 7.17
C PRO A 253 -16.10 27.56 5.67
N LYS A 254 -17.27 27.39 5.03
CA LYS A 254 -17.45 27.62 3.58
C LYS A 254 -17.00 29.01 3.12
N GLU A 255 -17.10 30.02 3.97
CA GLU A 255 -16.72 31.42 3.69
C GLU A 255 -15.22 31.60 3.38
N ARG A 256 -14.34 30.67 3.80
CA ARG A 256 -12.89 30.72 3.49
C ARG A 256 -12.51 30.10 2.14
N ILE A 257 -13.44 29.43 1.45
CA ILE A 257 -13.16 28.73 0.20
C ILE A 257 -13.12 29.70 -0.99
N ASP A 258 -13.77 30.87 -0.87
CA ASP A 258 -13.96 31.84 -1.97
C ASP A 258 -12.87 32.92 -2.05
N GLU A 259 -12.01 33.07 -1.03
CA GLU A 259 -10.81 33.89 -1.14
C GLU A 259 -9.61 33.05 -1.58
N PRO A 260 -8.69 33.56 -2.42
CA PRO A 260 -7.47 32.87 -2.79
C PRO A 260 -6.52 32.82 -1.59
N HIS A 261 -6.89 32.03 -0.59
CA HIS A 261 -6.01 31.61 0.48
C HIS A 261 -4.96 30.66 -0.08
N ASP A 262 -3.73 30.78 0.42
CA ASP A 262 -2.66 29.87 0.11
C ASP A 262 -3.08 28.45 0.51
N ILE A 263 -3.48 27.65 -0.47
CA ILE A 263 -3.98 26.28 -0.32
C ILE A 263 -2.95 25.42 0.43
N ASP A 264 -1.66 25.72 0.27
CA ASP A 264 -0.60 24.98 0.97
C ASP A 264 -0.54 25.37 2.45
N ALA A 265 -0.86 26.63 2.81
CA ALA A 265 -0.99 27.03 4.21
C ALA A 265 -2.26 26.43 4.85
N ALA A 266 -3.39 26.49 4.13
CA ALA A 266 -4.68 25.94 4.55
C ALA A 266 -4.62 24.42 4.79
N ALA A 267 -3.70 23.71 4.12
CA ALA A 267 -3.50 22.28 4.31
C ALA A 267 -3.08 21.89 5.74
N TRP A 268 -2.47 22.80 6.50
CA TRP A 268 -2.03 22.56 7.87
C TRP A 268 -3.06 23.00 8.92
N GLU A 269 -4.01 23.83 8.54
CA GLU A 269 -4.96 24.43 9.47
C GLU A 269 -5.94 23.40 10.03
N ASN A 270 -6.08 23.37 11.35
CA ASN A 270 -6.99 22.49 12.08
C ASN A 270 -6.76 21.00 11.78
N VAL A 271 -5.50 20.60 11.60
CA VAL A 271 -5.09 19.20 11.47
C VAL A 271 -4.29 18.80 12.70
N GLU A 272 -4.82 17.85 13.46
CA GLU A 272 -4.13 17.22 14.58
C GLU A 272 -3.71 15.81 14.17
N ALA A 273 -2.47 15.41 14.50
CA ALA A 273 -2.03 14.05 14.24
C ALA A 273 -1.15 13.49 15.36
N TRP A 274 -1.24 12.17 15.57
CA TRP A 274 -0.45 11.44 16.55
C TRP A 274 0.04 10.13 15.96
N LYS A 275 1.33 9.84 16.14
CA LYS A 275 1.88 8.53 15.83
C LYS A 275 1.37 7.52 16.87
N THR A 276 0.59 6.55 16.44
CA THR A 276 -0.05 5.56 17.31
C THR A 276 0.65 4.21 17.29
N ILE A 277 1.32 3.88 16.18
CA ILE A 277 2.20 2.72 16.04
C ILE A 277 3.47 3.16 15.32
N ASP A 278 4.61 2.66 15.77
CA ASP A 278 5.89 2.84 15.09
C ASP A 278 6.60 1.50 14.89
N GLY A 279 7.74 1.54 14.22
CA GLY A 279 8.63 0.40 14.20
C GLY A 279 8.25 -0.68 13.17
N ILE A 280 7.45 -0.36 12.15
CA ILE A 280 7.03 -1.32 11.12
C ILE A 280 7.91 -1.16 9.87
N PRO A 281 8.69 -2.18 9.46
CA PRO A 281 9.46 -2.10 8.22
C PRO A 281 8.54 -2.06 7.00
N PHE A 282 8.43 -0.90 6.34
CA PHE A 282 7.59 -0.74 5.15
C PHE A 282 6.11 -1.01 5.46
N ALA A 283 5.53 -0.16 6.32
CA ALA A 283 4.10 -0.19 6.61
C ALA A 283 3.31 0.19 5.35
N ASN A 284 2.41 -0.69 4.92
CA ASN A 284 1.72 -0.54 3.64
C ASN A 284 0.20 -0.46 3.89
N GLY A 285 -0.60 -1.36 3.35
CA GLY A 285 -2.03 -1.47 3.64
C GLY A 285 -2.34 -1.55 5.14
N LEU A 286 -3.46 -0.96 5.55
CA LEU A 286 -4.03 -1.16 6.87
C LEU A 286 -5.54 -1.35 6.79
N ALA A 287 -6.09 -2.18 7.67
CA ALA A 287 -7.52 -2.41 7.74
C ALA A 287 -7.97 -2.49 9.19
N LEU A 288 -9.05 -1.78 9.51
CA LEU A 288 -9.69 -1.83 10.81
C LEU A 288 -10.85 -2.83 10.73
N HIS A 289 -10.85 -3.82 11.64
CA HIS A 289 -11.95 -4.78 11.72
C HIS A 289 -13.29 -4.05 11.93
N PRO A 290 -14.43 -4.50 11.34
CA PRO A 290 -15.70 -3.80 11.46
C PRO A 290 -16.16 -3.53 12.91
N SER A 291 -15.81 -4.37 13.88
CA SER A 291 -16.11 -4.13 15.30
C SER A 291 -15.21 -3.07 15.96
N ARG A 292 -14.19 -2.59 15.25
CA ARG A 292 -13.16 -1.62 15.70
C ARG A 292 -12.35 -2.10 16.90
N SER A 293 -12.23 -3.41 17.08
CA SER A 293 -11.45 -4.03 18.15
C SER A 293 -10.00 -4.29 17.74
N THR A 294 -9.75 -4.45 16.43
CA THR A 294 -8.46 -4.93 15.90
C THR A 294 -8.08 -4.16 14.65
N LEU A 295 -6.90 -3.55 14.67
CA LEU A 295 -6.24 -2.98 13.51
C LEU A 295 -5.22 -3.99 12.97
N ILE A 296 -5.21 -4.18 11.66
CA ILE A 296 -4.20 -4.98 10.96
C ILE A 296 -3.38 -4.06 10.07
N VAL A 297 -2.06 -4.22 10.08
CA VAL A 297 -1.13 -3.46 9.23
C VAL A 297 -0.28 -4.44 8.42
N ALA A 298 -0.28 -4.28 7.11
CA ALA A 298 0.59 -5.00 6.19
C ALA A 298 2.02 -4.48 6.28
N CYS A 299 2.96 -5.41 6.30
CA CYS A 299 4.39 -5.15 6.39
C CYS A 299 5.09 -5.84 5.21
N SER A 300 5.32 -5.09 4.14
CA SER A 300 5.73 -5.62 2.84
C SER A 300 7.10 -6.29 2.89
N LEU A 301 8.06 -5.74 3.65
CA LEU A 301 9.43 -6.27 3.70
C LEU A 301 9.58 -7.55 4.53
N THR A 302 8.72 -7.76 5.53
CA THR A 302 8.80 -8.96 6.39
C THR A 302 7.73 -9.99 6.09
N GLN A 303 6.91 -9.78 5.05
CA GLN A 303 5.84 -10.70 4.62
C GLN A 303 4.85 -11.02 5.75
N LYS A 304 4.46 -9.99 6.51
CA LYS A 304 3.62 -10.13 7.71
C LYS A 304 2.43 -9.20 7.69
N LEU A 305 1.35 -9.66 8.32
CA LEU A 305 0.24 -8.87 8.81
C LEU A 305 0.42 -8.70 10.32
N TRP A 306 0.60 -7.48 10.81
CA TRP A 306 0.71 -7.17 12.23
C TRP A 306 -0.66 -6.82 12.80
N TYR A 307 -0.99 -7.42 13.94
CA TYR A 307 -2.30 -7.28 14.59
C TYR A 307 -2.15 -6.44 15.86
N TYR A 308 -3.06 -5.50 16.04
CA TYR A 308 -3.09 -4.62 17.19
C TYR A 308 -4.50 -4.53 17.76
N HIS A 309 -4.62 -4.68 19.07
CA HIS A 309 -5.87 -4.45 19.78
C HIS A 309 -6.06 -2.94 19.96
N GLN A 310 -7.18 -2.42 19.46
CA GLN A 310 -7.57 -1.04 19.67
C GLN A 310 -8.13 -0.89 21.09
N VAL A 311 -7.38 -0.18 21.94
CA VAL A 311 -7.85 0.22 23.26
C VAL A 311 -8.57 1.54 23.11
N LYS A 312 -9.90 1.54 23.29
CA LYS A 312 -10.68 2.78 23.37
C LYS A 312 -10.43 3.43 24.72
N PRO A 313 -9.80 4.61 24.76
CA PRO A 313 -9.53 5.30 26.00
C PRO A 313 -10.85 5.93 26.53
N ALA A 314 -10.99 6.04 27.86
CA ALA A 314 -12.21 6.57 28.48
C ALA A 314 -12.30 8.10 28.33
N GLY A 315 -12.98 8.58 27.29
CA GLY A 315 -13.32 10.00 27.09
C GLY A 315 -13.30 10.45 25.63
N ILE A 316 -14.10 11.48 25.30
CA ILE A 316 -14.38 11.93 23.91
C ILE A 316 -13.13 12.49 23.19
N LYS A 317 -12.10 12.94 23.92
CA LYS A 317 -10.89 13.57 23.35
C LYS A 317 -9.62 12.74 23.44
N GLN A 318 -9.70 11.48 23.87
CA GLN A 318 -8.49 10.68 24.05
C GLN A 318 -8.04 10.01 22.74
N LYS A 319 -6.71 9.85 22.62
CA LYS A 319 -6.01 9.34 21.44
C LYS A 319 -6.14 7.83 21.36
N LEU A 320 -6.28 7.28 20.15
CA LEU A 320 -6.31 5.83 20.00
C LEU A 320 -4.98 5.20 20.42
N THR A 321 -5.07 4.10 21.15
CA THR A 321 -3.92 3.31 21.56
C THR A 321 -4.06 1.91 20.99
N PHE A 322 -2.95 1.36 20.49
CA PHE A 322 -2.92 0.08 19.82
C PHE A 322 -1.90 -0.84 20.48
N ASN A 323 -2.39 -1.89 21.14
CA ASN A 323 -1.52 -2.87 21.81
C ASN A 323 -1.19 -4.01 20.84
N PRO A 324 0.10 -4.34 20.62
CA PRO A 324 0.48 -5.40 19.69
C PRO A 324 -0.04 -6.76 20.20
N MET A 325 -0.68 -7.51 19.30
CA MET A 325 -1.22 -8.86 19.58
C MET A 325 -0.35 -9.96 18.97
N GLY A 326 0.44 -9.64 17.95
CA GLY A 326 1.26 -10.58 17.22
C GLY A 326 1.22 -10.33 15.72
N SER A 327 1.61 -11.33 14.94
CA SER A 327 1.65 -11.23 13.49
C SER A 327 1.30 -12.54 12.81
N ARG A 328 0.70 -12.46 11.63
CA ARG A 328 0.53 -13.60 10.71
C ARG A 328 1.47 -13.46 9.52
N SER A 329 2.31 -14.46 9.26
CA SER A 329 3.13 -14.51 8.05
C SER A 329 2.32 -14.92 6.83
N LEU A 330 2.69 -14.37 5.68
CA LEU A 330 2.19 -14.73 4.36
C LEU A 330 3.34 -15.22 3.49
N ASP A 331 3.03 -15.95 2.42
CA ASP A 331 4.03 -16.46 1.46
C ASP A 331 4.41 -15.43 0.39
N PHE A 332 3.96 -14.18 0.55
CA PHE A 332 4.22 -13.05 -0.32
C PHE A 332 4.33 -11.76 0.50
N SER A 333 4.88 -10.71 -0.11
CA SER A 333 4.96 -9.38 0.49
C SER A 333 3.61 -8.67 0.38
N PRO A 334 2.84 -8.51 1.48
CA PRO A 334 1.53 -7.86 1.41
C PRO A 334 1.69 -6.37 1.11
N ASP A 335 0.76 -5.86 0.33
CA ASP A 335 0.58 -4.46 -0.07
C ASP A 335 -0.75 -3.98 0.57
N ASN A 336 -1.78 -3.63 -0.20
CA ASN A 336 -3.09 -3.27 0.35
C ASN A 336 -3.89 -4.47 0.89
N ILE A 337 -4.64 -4.21 1.96
CA ILE A 337 -5.47 -5.18 2.67
C ILE A 337 -6.85 -4.57 2.99
N HIS A 338 -7.90 -5.38 2.96
CA HIS A 338 -9.27 -4.91 3.22
C HIS A 338 -10.15 -6.03 3.78
N PHE A 339 -11.10 -5.69 4.67
CA PHE A 339 -12.08 -6.65 5.20
C PHE A 339 -13.28 -6.78 4.26
N ASP A 340 -13.51 -7.97 3.70
CA ASP A 340 -14.76 -8.28 2.99
C ASP A 340 -15.95 -8.34 3.96
N ASP A 341 -15.72 -9.01 5.10
CA ASP A 341 -16.67 -9.16 6.21
C ASP A 341 -15.95 -9.23 7.57
N THR A 342 -16.65 -9.65 8.63
CA THR A 342 -16.12 -9.74 10.00
C THR A 342 -15.15 -10.89 10.25
N ARG A 343 -14.90 -11.77 9.26
CA ARG A 343 -13.96 -12.90 9.40
C ARG A 343 -12.95 -12.97 8.27
N ARG A 344 -13.24 -12.41 7.10
CA ARG A 344 -12.41 -12.50 5.90
C ARG A 344 -11.72 -11.18 5.63
N LEU A 345 -10.41 -11.20 5.80
CA LEU A 345 -9.50 -10.17 5.31
C LEU A 345 -8.94 -10.61 3.96
N ILE A 346 -8.93 -9.72 2.99
CA ILE A 346 -8.25 -9.91 1.71
C ILE A 346 -6.89 -9.23 1.82
N ALA A 347 -5.83 -9.94 1.43
CA ALA A 347 -4.49 -9.38 1.32
C ALA A 347 -3.96 -9.58 -0.10
N THR A 348 -3.48 -8.50 -0.69
CA THR A 348 -2.90 -8.52 -2.04
C THR A 348 -1.43 -8.12 -1.98
N GLY A 349 -0.62 -8.56 -2.93
CA GLY A 349 0.75 -8.12 -3.03
C GLY A 349 1.64 -8.99 -3.89
N HIS A 350 2.91 -9.05 -3.52
CA HIS A 350 4.00 -9.44 -4.42
C HIS A 350 4.63 -10.76 -3.98
N PRO A 351 4.56 -11.83 -4.79
CA PRO A 351 5.18 -13.12 -4.47
C PRO A 351 6.69 -13.02 -4.22
N HIS A 352 7.35 -12.03 -4.82
CA HIS A 352 8.81 -11.88 -4.72
C HIS A 352 9.25 -10.41 -4.82
N GLY A 353 9.64 -9.83 -3.67
CA GLY A 353 10.01 -8.41 -3.55
C GLY A 353 11.17 -7.97 -4.46
N LEU A 354 12.16 -8.83 -4.72
CA LEU A 354 13.25 -8.48 -5.64
C LEU A 354 12.77 -8.43 -7.10
N SER A 355 11.80 -9.25 -7.50
CA SER A 355 11.19 -9.15 -8.82
C SER A 355 10.42 -7.84 -8.97
N LEU A 356 9.67 -7.45 -7.93
CA LEU A 356 9.00 -6.15 -7.87
C LEU A 356 9.98 -4.99 -8.02
N LEU A 357 11.06 -4.98 -7.22
CA LEU A 357 12.07 -3.92 -7.27
C LEU A 357 12.67 -3.79 -8.68
N LYS A 358 13.02 -4.91 -9.32
CA LYS A 358 13.51 -4.94 -10.70
C LYS A 358 12.49 -4.39 -11.70
N PHE A 359 11.22 -4.76 -11.55
CA PHE A 359 10.13 -4.30 -12.40
C PHE A 359 9.90 -2.78 -12.23
N SER A 360 9.90 -2.27 -10.99
CA SER A 360 9.70 -0.86 -10.66
C SER A 360 10.70 0.09 -11.32
N TRP A 361 11.93 -0.37 -11.57
CA TRP A 361 12.96 0.44 -12.25
C TRP A 361 12.71 0.61 -13.75
N ASN A 362 11.86 -0.22 -14.35
CA ASN A 362 11.53 -0.17 -15.76
C ASN A 362 10.14 -0.77 -16.01
N LEU A 363 9.09 -0.11 -15.54
CA LEU A 363 7.70 -0.60 -15.61
C LEU A 363 7.21 -0.87 -17.04
N GLU A 364 7.80 -0.23 -18.05
CA GLU A 364 7.37 -0.40 -19.45
C GLU A 364 8.06 -1.55 -20.17
N LYS A 365 9.35 -1.79 -19.89
CA LYS A 365 10.18 -2.75 -20.66
C LYS A 365 10.74 -3.88 -19.80
N GLY A 366 10.58 -3.79 -18.47
CA GLY A 366 11.03 -4.80 -17.53
C GLY A 366 10.18 -6.07 -17.60
N LYS A 367 10.74 -7.19 -17.12
CA LYS A 367 9.95 -8.40 -16.88
C LYS A 367 8.89 -8.08 -15.80
N PRO A 368 7.60 -8.30 -16.07
CA PRO A 368 6.55 -8.13 -15.07
C PRO A 368 6.85 -8.88 -13.77
N ALA A 369 6.52 -8.26 -12.64
CA ALA A 369 6.50 -8.94 -11.35
C ALA A 369 5.18 -9.71 -11.19
N GLY A 370 5.24 -10.88 -10.55
CA GLY A 370 4.05 -11.67 -10.26
C GLY A 370 3.12 -11.01 -9.25
N SER A 371 1.97 -11.64 -9.05
CA SER A 371 0.90 -11.15 -8.17
C SER A 371 0.35 -12.26 -7.30
N SER A 372 -0.05 -11.91 -6.08
CA SER A 372 -0.73 -12.80 -5.15
C SER A 372 -1.92 -12.10 -4.52
N VAL A 373 -3.03 -12.83 -4.40
CA VAL A 373 -4.19 -12.45 -3.58
C VAL A 373 -4.47 -13.61 -2.65
N ALA A 374 -4.57 -13.33 -1.35
CA ALA A 374 -4.95 -14.30 -0.34
C ALA A 374 -6.18 -13.83 0.44
N VAL A 375 -6.98 -14.81 0.85
CA VAL A 375 -8.05 -14.64 1.83
C VAL A 375 -7.55 -15.19 3.16
N VAL A 376 -7.56 -14.35 4.18
CA VAL A 376 -7.25 -14.69 5.57
C VAL A 376 -8.55 -14.81 6.33
N ILE A 377 -8.93 -16.04 6.67
CA ILE A 377 -10.15 -16.39 7.40
C ILE A 377 -9.82 -16.49 8.88
N HIS A 378 -10.46 -15.65 9.70
CA HIS A 378 -10.32 -15.67 11.15
C HIS A 378 -11.36 -16.62 11.76
N THR A 379 -10.92 -17.54 12.59
CA THR A 379 -11.79 -18.54 13.25
C THR A 379 -12.21 -18.12 14.66
N THR A 380 -11.75 -16.97 15.14
CA THR A 380 -12.20 -16.35 16.38
C THR A 380 -13.65 -15.84 16.29
N ASP A 381 -14.30 -15.69 17.44
CA ASP A 381 -15.58 -14.97 17.51
C ASP A 381 -15.39 -13.55 16.93
N PRO A 382 -16.21 -13.11 15.96
CA PRO A 382 -16.10 -11.77 15.37
C PRO A 382 -16.32 -10.63 16.37
N ASN A 383 -16.90 -10.91 17.54
CA ASN A 383 -17.10 -9.92 18.60
C ASN A 383 -15.88 -9.79 19.53
N GLU A 384 -14.93 -10.72 19.46
CA GLU A 384 -13.67 -10.66 20.20
C GLU A 384 -12.56 -10.01 19.33
N PRO A 385 -11.48 -9.49 19.96
CA PRO A 385 -10.27 -9.13 19.22
C PRO A 385 -9.74 -10.32 18.41
N LEU A 386 -9.38 -10.09 17.14
CA LEU A 386 -8.93 -11.16 16.25
C LEU A 386 -7.59 -11.73 16.71
N ASN A 387 -7.43 -13.04 16.62
CA ASN A 387 -6.17 -13.71 17.00
C ASN A 387 -5.35 -14.09 15.75
N PRO A 388 -4.12 -13.56 15.57
CA PRO A 388 -3.28 -13.85 14.39
C PRO A 388 -2.86 -15.33 14.26
N HIS A 389 -2.97 -16.12 15.33
CA HIS A 389 -2.65 -17.55 15.32
C HIS A 389 -3.86 -18.43 14.99
N ARG A 390 -5.08 -17.87 14.99
CA ARG A 390 -6.33 -18.57 14.66
C ARG A 390 -6.86 -18.11 13.30
N THR A 391 -6.02 -18.31 12.29
CA THR A 391 -6.29 -17.89 10.92
C THR A 391 -5.98 -19.01 9.93
N GLU A 392 -6.85 -19.18 8.94
CA GLU A 392 -6.59 -19.95 7.74
C GLU A 392 -6.26 -18.99 6.60
N VAL A 393 -5.25 -19.31 5.81
CA VAL A 393 -4.80 -18.45 4.70
C VAL A 393 -4.92 -19.24 3.41
N HIS A 394 -5.69 -18.72 2.47
CA HIS A 394 -5.89 -19.33 1.16
C HIS A 394 -5.43 -18.37 0.07
N ASN A 395 -4.41 -18.75 -0.68
CA ASN A 395 -4.03 -18.03 -1.90
C ASN A 395 -5.11 -18.28 -2.96
N VAL A 396 -5.94 -17.27 -3.19
CA VAL A 396 -7.06 -17.35 -4.15
C VAL A 396 -6.64 -16.97 -5.56
N MET A 397 -5.55 -16.22 -5.69
CA MET A 397 -4.90 -15.94 -6.97
C MET A 397 -3.38 -15.94 -6.84
N VAL A 398 -2.70 -16.58 -7.79
CA VAL A 398 -1.27 -16.40 -8.02
C VAL A 398 -1.02 -16.27 -9.53
N ASP A 399 -0.25 -15.26 -9.93
CA ASP A 399 0.10 -14.96 -11.32
C ASP A 399 1.61 -14.70 -11.43
N ASP A 400 2.24 -15.10 -12.53
CA ASP A 400 3.65 -14.86 -12.80
C ASP A 400 3.95 -13.44 -13.33
N GLY A 401 2.91 -12.62 -13.47
CA GLY A 401 2.94 -11.27 -14.01
C GLY A 401 2.45 -11.21 -15.46
N HIS A 402 2.09 -12.34 -16.08
CA HIS A 402 1.64 -12.38 -17.47
C HIS A 402 0.25 -11.75 -17.68
N PHE A 403 -0.67 -11.97 -16.74
CA PHE A 403 -2.01 -11.38 -16.82
C PHE A 403 -2.14 -10.18 -15.88
N PHE A 404 -1.62 -10.31 -14.67
CA PHE A 404 -1.72 -9.33 -13.61
C PHE A 404 -0.33 -9.07 -13.06
N ALA A 405 0.31 -8.01 -13.52
CA ALA A 405 1.63 -7.65 -13.02
C ALA A 405 1.51 -6.82 -11.74
N SER A 406 2.21 -7.23 -10.68
CA SER A 406 2.40 -6.43 -9.46
C SER A 406 1.09 -5.94 -8.81
N SER A 407 0.10 -6.83 -8.65
CA SER A 407 -1.16 -6.48 -7.98
C SER A 407 -0.90 -5.96 -6.57
N THR A 408 -1.57 -4.87 -6.23
CA THR A 408 -1.44 -4.19 -4.94
C THR A 408 -2.73 -4.23 -4.12
N SER A 409 -3.91 -4.28 -4.76
CA SER A 409 -5.21 -4.30 -4.08
C SER A 409 -6.20 -5.27 -4.73
N ALA A 410 -7.19 -5.71 -3.95
CA ALA A 410 -8.30 -6.55 -4.41
C ALA A 410 -9.49 -6.44 -3.44
N ILE A 411 -10.70 -6.51 -3.99
CA ILE A 411 -11.96 -6.56 -3.24
C ILE A 411 -12.79 -7.78 -3.65
N ILE A 412 -13.72 -8.16 -2.78
CA ILE A 412 -14.80 -9.07 -3.11
C ILE A 412 -16.07 -8.22 -3.24
N VAL A 413 -16.80 -8.44 -4.32
CA VAL A 413 -18.13 -7.86 -4.53
C VAL A 413 -19.13 -9.00 -4.42
N PRO A 414 -20.03 -8.99 -3.43
CA PRO A 414 -21.09 -9.99 -3.35
C PRO A 414 -22.02 -9.85 -4.57
N GLN A 415 -22.41 -10.99 -5.14
CA GLN A 415 -23.42 -11.00 -6.20
C GLN A 415 -24.76 -10.64 -5.53
N LEU A 416 -25.44 -9.59 -6.00
CA LEU A 416 -26.84 -9.40 -5.64
C LEU A 416 -27.61 -10.55 -6.28
N ASP A 417 -28.06 -11.50 -5.47
CA ASP A 417 -28.96 -12.55 -5.94
C ASP A 417 -30.24 -11.89 -6.45
N SER A 418 -30.38 -11.82 -7.78
CA SER A 418 -31.67 -11.72 -8.41
C SER A 418 -32.42 -13.00 -8.08
N GLN A 419 -33.37 -12.88 -7.15
CA GLN A 419 -34.32 -13.86 -6.65
C GLN A 419 -33.95 -14.56 -5.33
N VAL A 420 -34.77 -14.23 -4.33
CA VAL A 420 -35.10 -15.06 -3.17
C VAL A 420 -35.47 -16.47 -3.66
N SER A 421 -34.51 -17.39 -3.71
CA SER A 421 -34.80 -18.81 -3.76
C SER A 421 -34.99 -19.31 -2.33
N LYS A 422 -36.24 -19.69 -2.02
CA LYS A 422 -36.57 -20.45 -0.82
C LYS A 422 -35.98 -21.87 -0.94
N SER A 423 -34.71 -22.02 -0.64
CA SER A 423 -34.12 -23.30 -0.24
C SER A 423 -32.72 -23.01 0.29
N GLY A 424 -32.50 -23.29 1.58
CA GLY A 424 -31.19 -23.12 2.20
C GLY A 424 -30.17 -24.06 1.58
N GLU A 425 -29.43 -23.55 0.58
CA GLU A 425 -28.25 -24.18 0.05
C GLU A 425 -27.31 -23.08 -0.49
N ASN A 426 -26.05 -23.13 -0.03
CA ASN A 426 -24.88 -22.32 -0.33
C ASN A 426 -25.03 -21.21 -1.40
N THR A 427 -24.94 -19.95 -0.98
CA THR A 427 -24.75 -18.81 -1.88
C THR A 427 -23.34 -18.84 -2.47
N ASP A 428 -23.23 -19.16 -3.75
CA ASP A 428 -21.98 -19.09 -4.52
C ASP A 428 -21.57 -17.62 -4.72
N ASN A 429 -20.79 -17.09 -3.79
CA ASN A 429 -20.14 -15.78 -3.93
C ASN A 429 -19.19 -15.77 -5.14
N LYS A 430 -19.58 -15.15 -6.26
CA LYS A 430 -18.66 -14.88 -7.38
C LYS A 430 -17.75 -13.69 -7.05
N MET A 431 -16.45 -13.92 -7.03
CA MET A 431 -15.45 -12.86 -6.85
C MET A 431 -15.37 -12.00 -8.11
N ILE A 432 -15.81 -10.74 -8.06
CA ILE A 432 -15.39 -9.74 -9.05
C ILE A 432 -13.93 -9.38 -8.73
N ARG A 433 -13.02 -10.10 -9.39
CA ARG A 433 -11.58 -9.83 -9.37
C ARG A 433 -11.31 -8.58 -10.21
N ALA A 434 -11.53 -7.40 -9.67
CA ALA A 434 -11.06 -6.17 -10.29
C ALA A 434 -9.55 -6.04 -10.04
N ILE A 435 -8.76 -6.74 -10.86
CA ILE A 435 -7.31 -6.55 -10.87
C ILE A 435 -6.97 -5.82 -12.15
N ILE A 436 -6.54 -4.59 -11.96
CA ILE A 436 -6.41 -3.66 -13.06
C ILE A 436 -5.02 -3.84 -13.69
N ARG A 437 -5.01 -4.19 -14.98
CA ARG A 437 -3.86 -4.77 -15.69
C ARG A 437 -2.87 -3.72 -16.19
N SER A 438 -1.59 -4.09 -16.15
CA SER A 438 -0.57 -3.58 -17.06
C SER A 438 -0.15 -4.58 -18.14
N ASN A 439 -0.12 -4.15 -19.41
CA ASN A 439 0.49 -4.92 -20.50
C ASN A 439 1.24 -4.01 -21.49
N PRO A 440 2.37 -4.45 -22.08
CA PRO A 440 3.02 -3.77 -23.19
C PRO A 440 2.42 -4.19 -24.55
N PRO A 441 2.56 -3.36 -25.60
CA PRO A 441 1.93 -3.61 -26.90
C PRO A 441 2.61 -4.75 -27.66
N GLY A 442 1.81 -5.76 -28.02
CA GLY A 442 2.13 -6.66 -29.13
C GLY A 442 1.84 -5.94 -30.45
N LYS A 443 2.78 -6.03 -31.40
CA LYS A 443 2.66 -5.46 -32.75
C LYS A 443 1.34 -5.88 -33.40
N ALA A 444 0.41 -4.94 -33.55
CA ALA A 444 -0.74 -5.12 -34.41
C ALA A 444 -0.27 -5.25 -35.86
N ARG A 445 -0.51 -6.41 -36.47
CA ARG A 445 -0.47 -6.56 -37.92
C ARG A 445 -1.73 -5.87 -38.46
N HIS A 446 -1.54 -4.84 -39.27
CA HIS A 446 -2.61 -4.25 -40.08
C HIS A 446 -3.16 -5.29 -41.05
N SER A 447 -4.47 -5.52 -40.98
CA SER A 447 -5.28 -6.04 -42.08
C SER A 447 -6.08 -4.88 -42.65
N ASP A 448 -5.80 -4.57 -43.92
CA ASP A 448 -6.54 -3.64 -44.78
C ASP A 448 -8.02 -4.00 -44.89
N PRO A 449 -8.87 -2.99 -45.19
CA PRO A 449 -9.83 -3.16 -46.27
C PRO A 449 -9.77 -2.01 -47.29
N SER A 450 -9.40 -2.40 -48.51
CA SER A 450 -9.98 -2.02 -49.81
C SER A 450 -10.64 -0.64 -50.02
N LEU A 451 -9.98 0.15 -50.88
CA LEU A 451 -10.45 0.87 -52.07
C LEU A 451 -11.78 1.67 -52.06
N GLY A 452 -11.64 2.98 -52.26
CA GLY A 452 -12.67 3.87 -52.80
C GLY A 452 -12.04 5.11 -53.48
N LEU A 453 -11.88 5.01 -54.81
CA LEU A 453 -11.79 6.00 -55.90
C LEU A 453 -11.40 7.50 -55.66
N LEU A 454 -10.44 7.93 -56.50
CA LEU A 454 -9.88 9.24 -56.90
C LEU A 454 -10.90 10.34 -57.33
N PRO A 455 -10.52 11.63 -57.64
CA PRO A 455 -9.22 12.09 -58.18
C PRO A 455 -8.61 13.46 -57.79
N SER A 456 -7.28 13.50 -57.97
CA SER A 456 -6.36 14.56 -58.48
C SER A 456 -6.47 16.03 -58.04
N GLU A 457 -5.34 16.60 -57.57
CA GLU A 457 -4.61 17.66 -58.30
C GLU A 457 -3.18 17.97 -57.76
N SER A 458 -2.26 18.11 -58.72
CA SER A 458 -0.93 18.75 -58.85
C SER A 458 -0.04 19.27 -57.67
N PHE A 459 1.23 18.82 -57.74
CA PHE A 459 2.53 19.35 -57.26
C PHE A 459 2.92 20.77 -57.80
N PRO A 460 3.92 21.53 -57.25
CA PRO A 460 5.35 21.14 -57.23
C PRO A 460 6.31 21.65 -56.11
N VAL A 461 7.22 20.72 -55.75
CA VAL A 461 8.70 20.75 -55.58
C VAL A 461 9.47 22.09 -55.60
N ARG A 462 10.39 22.27 -54.60
CA ARG A 462 11.80 22.75 -54.73
C ARG A 462 12.52 22.67 -53.36
N SER A 463 13.52 21.79 -53.14
CA SER A 463 14.95 21.83 -53.49
C SER A 463 15.86 22.42 -52.39
N ARG A 464 16.73 21.56 -51.83
CA ARG A 464 17.91 21.92 -51.01
C ARG A 464 19.00 22.60 -51.86
N PRO A 465 20.02 23.19 -51.21
CA PRO A 465 21.37 22.68 -51.42
C PRO A 465 22.27 22.65 -50.17
N THR A 466 23.19 21.69 -50.15
CA THR A 466 24.50 21.75 -49.45
C THR A 466 25.56 22.30 -50.42
N PRO A 467 26.72 22.76 -49.90
CA PRO A 467 27.94 22.05 -50.30
C PRO A 467 29.00 21.89 -49.20
N SER A 468 29.94 21.00 -49.51
CA SER A 468 31.15 20.55 -48.83
C SER A 468 32.35 21.48 -49.02
N LEU A 469 33.34 21.40 -48.11
CA LEU A 469 34.78 21.26 -48.44
C LEU A 469 35.59 20.95 -47.16
N GLY A 470 36.60 20.09 -47.26
CA GLY A 470 37.56 19.77 -46.19
C GLY A 470 38.99 20.11 -46.57
N VAL A 471 39.92 20.14 -45.59
CA VAL A 471 41.39 20.05 -45.78
C VAL A 471 42.05 19.43 -44.53
N PHE A 472 43.05 18.59 -44.78
CA PHE A 472 43.98 17.85 -43.91
C PHE A 472 44.93 18.71 -43.05
N LEU A 473 45.46 18.16 -41.93
CA LEU A 473 46.91 17.88 -41.72
C LEU A 473 47.25 17.22 -40.35
N ALA A 474 48.16 16.22 -40.44
CA ALA A 474 49.22 15.74 -39.52
C ALA A 474 48.94 15.56 -38.00
N SER A 475 48.93 14.33 -37.46
CA SER A 475 50.07 13.47 -37.04
C SER A 475 50.65 13.79 -35.66
N GLU A 476 50.42 12.91 -34.68
CA GLU A 476 51.50 12.43 -33.81
C GLU A 476 51.17 11.09 -33.14
N ARG A 477 52.10 10.14 -33.25
CA ARG A 477 52.12 8.82 -32.61
C ARG A 477 52.69 8.94 -31.21
N VAL A 478 52.08 8.28 -30.22
CA VAL A 478 52.80 7.82 -29.03
C VAL A 478 52.48 6.35 -28.78
N HIS A 479 53.55 5.54 -28.72
CA HIS A 479 53.57 4.10 -28.53
C HIS A 479 52.96 3.63 -27.20
N ARG A 480 52.14 2.57 -27.28
CA ARG A 480 51.80 1.69 -26.14
C ARG A 480 52.84 0.57 -26.06
N THR A 481 53.55 0.48 -24.95
CA THR A 481 54.28 -0.73 -24.56
C THR A 481 53.41 -1.53 -23.58
N LEU A 482 52.99 -2.71 -24.03
CA LEU A 482 52.27 -3.72 -23.24
C LEU A 482 53.25 -4.44 -22.31
N VAL A 483 53.07 -4.31 -20.99
CA VAL A 483 53.61 -5.26 -20.01
C VAL A 483 52.50 -6.23 -19.63
N LYS A 484 52.63 -7.47 -20.12
CA LYS A 484 51.88 -8.64 -19.64
C LYS A 484 52.44 -9.03 -18.26
N LEU A 485 51.66 -8.87 -17.19
CA LEU A 485 51.89 -9.56 -15.93
C LEU A 485 50.80 -10.61 -15.71
N LYS A 486 51.22 -11.88 -15.80
CA LYS A 486 50.48 -13.04 -15.29
C LYS A 486 50.40 -12.95 -13.77
N SER A 487 49.21 -13.08 -13.21
CA SER A 487 49.01 -13.45 -11.80
C SER A 487 47.66 -14.16 -11.64
N GLY A 488 47.67 -15.45 -11.98
CA GLY A 488 46.73 -16.41 -11.42
C GLY A 488 47.24 -16.85 -10.05
N ARG A 489 46.29 -17.13 -9.14
CA ARG A 489 46.41 -17.70 -7.78
C ARG A 489 46.36 -16.81 -6.54
N SER A 490 46.49 -15.48 -6.59
CA SER A 490 46.38 -14.68 -5.34
C SER A 490 44.99 -14.11 -5.00
N MET A 491 43.98 -14.27 -5.88
CA MET A 491 42.68 -13.59 -5.71
C MET A 491 41.60 -14.44 -5.00
N LYS A 492 41.87 -15.71 -4.68
CA LYS A 492 40.92 -16.58 -3.97
C LYS A 492 41.04 -16.47 -2.44
N PHE A 493 42.24 -16.19 -1.91
CA PHE A 493 42.46 -16.03 -0.47
C PHE A 493 41.94 -14.68 0.08
N LEU A 494 42.04 -13.59 -0.69
CA LEU A 494 41.47 -12.30 -0.27
C LEU A 494 39.93 -12.32 -0.21
N ARG A 495 39.26 -13.13 -1.04
CA ARG A 495 37.80 -13.26 -1.01
C ARG A 495 37.30 -14.06 0.20
N PHE A 496 38.04 -15.07 0.64
CA PHE A 496 37.67 -15.87 1.81
C PHE A 496 38.02 -15.17 3.13
N GLY A 497 39.17 -14.48 3.20
CA GLY A 497 39.56 -13.70 4.38
C GLY A 497 38.62 -12.54 4.69
N PHE A 498 38.06 -11.88 3.66
CA PHE A 498 37.07 -10.81 3.84
C PHE A 498 35.71 -11.33 4.31
N ILE A 499 35.30 -12.53 3.87
CA ILE A 499 34.05 -13.19 4.30
C ILE A 499 34.11 -13.54 5.80
N VAL A 500 35.25 -14.04 6.29
CA VAL A 500 35.44 -14.36 7.71
C VAL A 500 35.55 -13.09 8.58
N ALA A 501 36.22 -12.04 8.09
CA ALA A 501 36.35 -10.79 8.82
C ALA A 501 35.00 -10.05 8.99
N VAL A 502 34.13 -10.06 7.97
CA VAL A 502 32.78 -9.47 8.06
C VAL A 502 31.87 -10.29 8.98
N MET A 503 31.97 -11.62 8.97
CA MET A 503 31.19 -12.45 9.92
C MET A 503 31.70 -12.33 11.37
N GLN A 504 33.00 -12.11 11.60
CA GLN A 504 33.53 -11.88 12.94
C GLN A 504 33.23 -10.47 13.48
N LEU A 505 33.15 -9.44 12.62
CA LEU A 505 32.73 -8.08 13.02
C LEU A 505 31.23 -8.00 13.38
N VAL A 506 30.39 -8.88 12.83
CA VAL A 506 28.97 -9.02 13.24
C VAL A 506 28.83 -9.85 14.53
N ALA A 507 29.81 -10.70 14.84
CA ALA A 507 29.78 -11.58 16.02
C ALA A 507 30.46 -10.99 17.28
N VAL A 508 31.19 -9.87 17.18
CA VAL A 508 31.88 -9.25 18.33
C VAL A 508 31.66 -7.74 18.35
N ALA A 509 30.45 -7.34 18.71
CA ALA A 509 30.19 -6.00 19.22
C ALA A 509 29.38 -6.14 20.52
N PRO A 510 30.02 -6.05 21.70
CA PRO A 510 29.27 -5.88 22.93
C PRO A 510 28.69 -4.46 22.91
N VAL A 511 27.39 -4.35 22.71
CA VAL A 511 26.66 -3.12 23.00
C VAL A 511 26.67 -2.98 24.52
N GLN A 512 27.57 -2.16 25.05
CA GLN A 512 27.43 -1.60 26.39
C GLN A 512 26.22 -0.68 26.36
N SER A 513 25.07 -1.20 26.80
CA SER A 513 23.95 -0.39 27.23
C SER A 513 24.30 0.22 28.59
N SER A 514 24.28 1.55 28.64
CA SER A 514 24.24 2.30 29.88
C SER A 514 23.02 1.88 30.71
N LEU A 515 23.30 1.42 31.92
CA LEU A 515 22.37 1.02 32.96
C LEU A 515 21.27 2.07 33.19
N VAL A 516 20.02 1.67 32.93
CA VAL A 516 18.84 2.15 33.64
C VAL A 516 18.20 0.91 34.25
N SER A 517 18.00 0.94 35.56
CA SER A 517 17.56 -0.16 36.41
C SER A 517 16.18 -0.71 36.00
N ASN A 518 16.13 -1.99 35.62
CA ASN A 518 14.89 -2.76 35.52
C ASN A 518 14.29 -2.99 36.93
N PRO A 519 12.97 -2.82 37.13
CA PRO A 519 12.28 -3.52 38.20
C PRO A 519 12.17 -5.01 37.84
N ALA A 520 12.36 -5.88 38.83
CA ALA A 520 12.42 -7.32 38.70
C ALA A 520 11.17 -7.92 38.02
N GLU A 521 11.37 -8.73 36.98
CA GLU A 521 10.37 -9.69 36.49
C GLU A 521 10.17 -10.76 37.58
N VAL A 522 8.96 -10.80 38.14
CA VAL A 522 8.49 -11.90 39.00
C VAL A 522 7.63 -12.81 38.13
N HIS A 523 8.10 -14.03 37.87
CA HIS A 523 7.27 -15.07 37.27
C HIS A 523 6.37 -15.71 38.33
N CYS A 524 5.07 -15.42 38.29
CA CYS A 524 4.06 -16.16 39.05
C CYS A 524 3.63 -17.41 38.27
N THR A 525 4.01 -18.58 38.74
CA THR A 525 3.69 -19.87 38.09
C THR A 525 2.43 -20.55 38.61
N ASN A 526 1.73 -20.01 39.61
CA ASN A 526 0.43 -20.50 40.08
C ASN A 526 -0.37 -19.38 40.77
N CYS A 527 -1.55 -19.06 40.27
CA CYS A 527 -2.55 -18.26 40.98
C CYS A 527 -3.78 -19.15 41.24
N GLU A 528 -4.07 -19.45 42.50
CA GLU A 528 -5.32 -20.13 42.90
C GLU A 528 -6.39 -19.08 43.25
N LEU A 529 -7.54 -19.18 42.57
CA LEU A 529 -8.75 -18.42 42.90
C LEU A 529 -9.57 -19.22 43.91
N HIS A 530 -9.49 -18.85 45.18
CA HIS A 530 -10.37 -19.39 46.21
C HIS A 530 -11.75 -18.73 46.13
N HIS A 531 -12.65 -19.26 45.28
CA HIS A 531 -14.09 -19.01 45.42
C HIS A 531 -14.70 -20.09 46.31
N LEU A 532 -14.80 -19.81 47.61
CA LEU A 532 -15.79 -20.45 48.47
C LEU A 532 -17.13 -19.75 48.24
N HIS A 533 -18.05 -20.39 47.51
CA HIS A 533 -19.44 -20.57 47.92
C HIS A 533 -20.19 -21.43 46.89
N ARG A 534 -20.66 -22.59 47.36
CA ARG A 534 -21.53 -23.53 46.64
C ARG A 534 -22.97 -23.02 46.79
N TYR A 535 -23.65 -22.69 45.69
CA TYR A 535 -25.10 -22.49 45.70
C TYR A 535 -25.75 -23.45 44.70
N SER A 536 -26.67 -24.27 45.19
CA SER A 536 -27.60 -25.07 44.40
C SER A 536 -29.01 -24.52 44.63
N GLY A 537 -29.66 -24.01 43.59
CA GLY A 537 -31.06 -23.58 43.65
C GLY A 537 -31.35 -22.43 42.68
N THR A 538 -32.55 -22.47 42.08
CA THR A 538 -33.07 -21.47 41.15
C THR A 538 -33.58 -20.23 41.90
N GLU A 539 -32.80 -19.16 41.95
CA GLU A 539 -33.27 -17.83 42.33
C GLU A 539 -32.69 -16.74 41.42
N ASN A 540 -33.56 -15.82 41.01
CA ASN A 540 -33.23 -14.61 40.27
C ASN A 540 -32.65 -13.56 41.22
N ILE A 541 -31.36 -13.20 41.06
CA ILE A 541 -30.76 -12.09 41.81
C ILE A 541 -30.49 -10.92 40.86
N ARG A 542 -31.24 -9.83 41.04
CA ARG A 542 -30.88 -8.49 40.54
C ARG A 542 -29.92 -7.84 41.53
N GLY A 543 -28.69 -7.54 41.09
CA GLY A 543 -27.72 -6.73 41.84
C GLY A 543 -26.34 -6.73 41.19
N LYS A 544 -25.67 -5.57 41.13
CA LYS A 544 -24.31 -5.42 40.59
C LYS A 544 -23.30 -6.19 41.45
N PRO A 545 -22.42 -7.04 40.90
CA PRO A 545 -21.30 -7.56 41.67
C PRO A 545 -20.26 -6.44 41.87
N ASP A 546 -19.94 -6.19 43.14
CA ASP A 546 -18.90 -5.26 43.58
C ASP A 546 -17.56 -6.02 43.57
N CYS A 547 -16.69 -5.73 42.59
CA CYS A 547 -15.41 -6.41 42.41
C CYS A 547 -14.26 -5.63 43.07
N ASN A 548 -14.20 -5.65 44.40
CA ASN A 548 -13.00 -5.26 45.14
C ASN A 548 -12.48 -6.49 45.91
N ALA A 549 -11.64 -7.30 45.28
CA ALA A 549 -10.92 -8.39 45.94
C ALA A 549 -9.40 -8.16 45.84
N GLU A 550 -8.71 -8.22 46.98
CA GLU A 550 -7.26 -8.02 47.11
C GLU A 550 -6.50 -9.30 46.69
N LEU A 551 -5.61 -9.21 45.68
CA LEU A 551 -4.71 -10.29 45.28
C LEU A 551 -3.45 -10.26 46.15
N ARG A 552 -3.16 -11.34 46.89
CA ARG A 552 -1.87 -11.54 47.59
C ARG A 552 -1.04 -12.60 46.90
N CYS A 553 0.15 -12.23 46.43
CA CYS A 553 1.16 -13.19 45.98
C CYS A 553 1.96 -13.71 47.19
N SER A 554 2.18 -15.02 47.24
CA SER A 554 2.97 -15.70 48.27
C SER A 554 4.47 -15.56 48.01
N HIS A 555 5.01 -14.35 48.11
CA HIS A 555 6.33 -14.06 48.67
C HIS A 555 6.48 -12.54 48.86
N ASN A 556 6.97 -12.16 50.04
CA ASN A 556 7.02 -10.80 50.55
C ASN A 556 7.70 -9.82 49.58
N ALA A 557 6.96 -8.88 48.99
CA ALA A 557 7.09 -7.43 49.25
C ALA A 557 6.34 -6.56 48.23
N VAL A 558 5.75 -5.49 48.77
CA VAL A 558 5.24 -4.25 48.15
C VAL A 558 3.75 -4.24 47.77
N LYS A 559 3.03 -3.46 48.59
CA LYS A 559 1.65 -2.99 48.45
C LYS A 559 1.56 -1.96 47.32
N GLY A 560 0.69 -2.21 46.35
CA GLY A 560 0.10 -1.20 45.50
C GLY A 560 -1.41 -1.40 45.51
N THR A 561 -2.16 -0.35 45.81
CA THR A 561 -3.62 -0.30 45.69
C THR A 561 -3.98 0.13 44.26
N CYS A 562 -4.98 -0.50 43.66
CA CYS A 562 -5.72 0.10 42.54
C CYS A 562 -6.65 1.20 43.05
#